data_AF-A0A2A6RE80-F1
#
_entry.id   AF-A0A2A6RE80-F1
#
_cell.length_a   1.000
_cell.length_b   1.000
_cell.length_c   1.000
_cell.angle_alpha   90.00
_cell.angle_beta   90.00
_cell.angle_gamma   90.00
#
_symmetry.space_group_name_H-M   'P 1'
#
loop_
_entity.id
_entity.type
_entity.pdbx_description
1 polymer ?
#
loop_
_entity_poly.entity_id
_entity_poly.type
_entity_poly.pdbx_seq_one_letter_code
_entity_poly.pdbx_strand_id
1 'polypeptide(L)'
;MKAREIMTQAVISINEAATVEDAARLLARNRISGLPVVNAEGLLVGLVSEHDLIAKPGRLVGELMTRGVITIGLDTEVEQIQHLLTHQRIRRVPVVEHGKVVGIVSRSDLVRQIAMRWVCGVCGESVRGLEAPSACPSCGAGTSAFVHDVVPPGM
;
A
#
# COMPACT_ATOMS: atom_id res chain seq x y z
N MET A 1 -2.51 -15.21 -0.17
CA MET A 1 -1.57 -14.10 0.09
C MET A 1 -2.41 -12.95 0.59
N LYS A 2 -2.01 -12.32 1.68
CA LYS A 2 -2.80 -11.35 2.43
C LYS A 2 -2.24 -9.94 2.32
N ALA A 3 -3.06 -8.96 2.71
CA ALA A 3 -2.70 -7.54 2.69
C ALA A 3 -1.35 -7.26 3.39
N ARG A 4 -1.11 -7.87 4.57
CA ARG A 4 0.13 -7.68 5.33
C ARG A 4 1.40 -8.08 4.58
N GLU A 5 1.29 -8.99 3.61
CA GLU A 5 2.42 -9.52 2.84
C GLU A 5 2.80 -8.63 1.65
N ILE A 6 1.91 -7.70 1.25
CA ILE A 6 2.11 -6.83 0.08
C ILE A 6 2.00 -5.34 0.37
N MET A 7 1.53 -4.96 1.56
CA MET A 7 1.33 -3.55 1.90
C MET A 7 2.65 -2.81 2.07
N THR A 8 2.66 -1.54 1.65
CA THR A 8 3.71 -0.62 2.07
C THR A 8 3.49 -0.26 3.54
N GLN A 9 4.52 -0.51 4.35
CA GLN A 9 4.56 -0.19 5.78
C GLN A 9 5.01 1.27 6.01
N ALA A 10 4.89 1.77 7.25
CA ALA A 10 5.20 3.16 7.63
C ALA A 10 4.36 4.22 6.87
N VAL A 11 3.05 4.16 7.09
CA VAL A 11 2.12 5.07 6.44
C VAL A 11 2.21 6.47 7.01
N ILE A 12 2.47 7.45 6.15
CA ILE A 12 2.43 8.86 6.52
C ILE A 12 0.97 9.30 6.55
N SER A 13 0.47 9.61 7.74
CA SER A 13 -0.87 10.17 7.97
C SER A 13 -0.79 11.64 8.39
N ILE A 14 -1.92 12.34 8.31
CA ILE A 14 -2.05 13.73 8.75
C ILE A 14 -3.28 13.91 9.64
N ASN A 15 -3.23 14.83 10.61
CA ASN A 15 -4.37 15.11 11.47
C ASN A 15 -5.42 15.96 10.73
N GLU A 16 -6.72 15.75 10.99
CA GLU A 16 -7.80 16.49 10.33
C GLU A 16 -7.78 18.01 10.60
N ALA A 17 -7.22 18.44 11.74
CA ALA A 17 -7.05 19.84 12.09
C ALA A 17 -5.79 20.50 11.47
N ALA A 18 -4.97 19.74 10.75
CA ALA A 18 -3.79 20.28 10.07
C ALA A 18 -4.18 21.18 8.89
N THR A 19 -3.26 22.04 8.47
CA THR A 19 -3.52 22.95 7.35
C THR A 19 -3.33 22.26 6.00
N VAL A 20 -3.93 22.84 4.95
CA VAL A 20 -3.68 22.45 3.56
C VAL A 20 -2.19 22.56 3.20
N GLU A 21 -1.47 23.55 3.75
CA GLU A 21 -0.03 23.71 3.51
C GLU A 21 0.77 22.54 4.11
N ASP A 22 0.42 22.10 5.33
CA ASP A 22 1.06 20.94 5.97
C ASP A 22 0.85 19.68 5.14
N ALA A 23 -0.37 19.47 4.64
CA ALA A 23 -0.68 18.36 3.75
C ALA A 23 0.15 18.42 2.47
N ALA A 24 0.17 19.57 1.78
CA ALA A 24 0.94 19.76 0.55
C ALA A 24 2.44 19.50 0.78
N ARG A 25 2.98 19.97 1.92
CA ARG A 25 4.36 19.77 2.32
C ARG A 25 4.70 18.30 2.53
N LEU A 26 3.82 17.53 3.18
CA LEU A 26 3.99 16.08 3.36
C LEU A 26 3.91 15.33 2.04
N LEU A 27 2.94 15.64 1.17
CA LEU A 27 2.79 15.03 -0.15
C LEU A 27 4.05 15.24 -1.00
N ALA A 28 4.49 16.48 -1.11
CA ALA A 28 5.65 16.87 -1.94
C ALA A 28 6.97 16.25 -1.43
N ARG A 29 7.24 16.34 -0.12
CA ARG A 29 8.50 15.83 0.46
C ARG A 29 8.63 14.32 0.34
N ASN A 30 7.53 13.59 0.53
CA ASN A 30 7.55 12.13 0.54
C ASN A 30 7.23 11.52 -0.83
N ARG A 31 6.99 12.36 -1.86
CA ARG A 31 6.64 11.93 -3.22
C ARG A 31 5.44 10.98 -3.25
N ILE A 32 4.42 11.31 -2.46
CA ILE A 32 3.16 10.57 -2.36
C ILE A 32 1.99 11.45 -2.77
N SER A 33 1.00 10.87 -3.42
CA SER A 33 -0.15 11.62 -3.97
C SER A 33 -1.39 11.66 -3.07
N GLY A 34 -1.28 11.16 -1.83
CA GLY A 34 -2.39 11.15 -0.89
C GLY A 34 -2.01 10.62 0.49
N LEU A 35 -2.74 11.07 1.49
CA LEU A 35 -2.54 10.84 2.92
C LEU A 35 -3.83 10.33 3.56
N PRO A 36 -3.76 9.30 4.40
CA PRO A 36 -4.80 9.03 5.38
C PRO A 36 -4.89 10.18 6.38
N VAL A 37 -6.13 10.58 6.68
CA VAL A 37 -6.44 11.62 7.66
C VAL A 37 -6.90 10.95 8.94
N VAL A 38 -6.29 11.33 10.05
CA VAL A 38 -6.57 10.78 11.37
C VAL A 38 -7.10 11.87 12.32
N ASN A 39 -7.87 11.47 13.32
CA ASN A 39 -8.30 12.35 14.40
C ASN A 39 -7.22 12.47 15.51
N ALA A 40 -7.57 13.10 16.64
CA ALA A 40 -6.67 13.27 17.78
C ALA A 40 -6.25 11.94 18.44
N GLU A 41 -7.10 10.91 18.38
CA GLU A 41 -6.82 9.57 18.90
C GLU A 41 -6.00 8.70 17.92
N GLY A 42 -5.68 9.23 16.73
CA GLY A 42 -4.96 8.53 15.67
C GLY A 42 -5.83 7.54 14.88
N LEU A 43 -7.15 7.64 14.99
CA LEU A 43 -8.09 6.82 14.22
C LEU A 43 -8.31 7.40 12.84
N LEU A 44 -8.44 6.54 11.83
CA LEU A 44 -8.72 6.96 10.46
C LEU A 44 -10.12 7.59 10.35
N VAL A 45 -10.18 8.83 9.86
CA VAL A 45 -11.42 9.58 9.64
C VAL A 45 -11.64 10.01 8.19
N GLY A 46 -10.59 9.98 7.36
CA GLY A 46 -10.70 10.36 5.96
C GLY A 46 -9.46 10.08 5.12
N LEU A 47 -9.51 10.49 3.86
CA LEU A 47 -8.36 10.56 2.95
C LEU A 47 -8.30 11.94 2.32
N VAL A 48 -7.09 12.46 2.13
CA VAL A 48 -6.84 13.67 1.35
C VAL A 48 -5.79 13.37 0.29
N SER A 49 -6.02 13.84 -0.92
CA SER A 49 -5.14 13.66 -2.08
C SER A 49 -4.71 15.00 -2.67
N GLU A 50 -3.68 14.98 -3.52
CA GLU A 50 -3.30 16.17 -4.31
C GLU A 50 -4.49 16.76 -5.06
N HIS A 51 -5.37 15.90 -5.59
CA HIS A 51 -6.58 16.34 -6.27
C HIS A 51 -7.50 17.13 -5.32
N ASP A 52 -7.71 16.65 -4.08
CA ASP A 52 -8.53 17.36 -3.11
C ASP A 52 -7.96 18.75 -2.80
N LEU A 53 -6.64 18.85 -2.59
CA LEU A 53 -5.95 20.12 -2.29
C LEU A 53 -6.06 21.15 -3.43
N ILE A 54 -6.17 20.69 -4.68
CA ILE A 54 -6.26 21.56 -5.87
C ILE A 54 -7.72 21.89 -6.19
N ALA A 55 -8.63 20.92 -6.05
CA ALA A 55 -9.99 21.01 -6.55
C ALA A 55 -11.01 21.54 -5.53
N LYS A 56 -10.71 21.46 -4.23
CA LYS A 56 -11.66 21.85 -3.17
C LYS A 56 -11.18 23.11 -2.45
N PRO A 57 -12.07 24.07 -2.19
CA PRO A 57 -11.75 25.22 -1.35
C PRO A 57 -11.68 24.81 0.14
N GLY A 58 -10.81 25.46 0.90
CA GLY A 58 -10.72 25.31 2.36
C GLY A 58 -9.30 25.58 2.88
N ARG A 59 -9.16 25.58 4.21
CA ARG A 59 -7.88 25.85 4.91
C ARG A 59 -7.38 24.65 5.69
N LEU A 60 -8.29 23.78 6.13
CA LEU A 60 -7.97 22.62 6.96
C LEU A 60 -8.19 21.30 6.20
N VAL A 61 -7.38 20.30 6.51
CA VAL A 61 -7.48 18.97 5.88
C VAL A 61 -8.87 18.37 6.06
N GLY A 62 -9.47 18.49 7.25
CA GLY A 62 -10.80 17.96 7.56
C GLY A 62 -11.95 18.56 6.75
N GLU A 63 -11.74 19.75 6.15
CA GLU A 63 -12.70 20.42 5.27
C GLU A 63 -12.65 19.86 3.84
N LEU A 64 -11.46 19.44 3.39
CA LEU A 64 -11.22 18.95 2.03
C LEU A 64 -11.32 17.42 1.92
N MET A 65 -11.03 16.69 3.01
CA MET A 65 -10.91 15.24 2.97
C MET A 65 -12.19 14.54 2.51
N THR A 66 -12.02 13.38 1.89
CA THR A 66 -13.12 12.46 1.63
C THR A 66 -13.35 11.59 2.86
N ARG A 67 -14.57 11.62 3.40
CA ARG A 67 -15.05 10.77 4.50
C ARG A 67 -15.59 9.44 3.97
N GLY A 68 -15.76 8.45 4.84
CA GLY A 68 -16.30 7.13 4.45
C GLY A 68 -15.30 6.33 3.60
N VAL A 69 -14.06 6.27 4.07
CA VAL A 69 -12.95 5.61 3.37
C VAL A 69 -13.18 4.10 3.36
N ILE A 70 -13.07 3.50 2.17
CA ILE A 70 -13.00 2.04 2.05
C ILE A 70 -11.66 1.59 2.64
N THR A 71 -11.69 0.65 3.57
CA THR A 71 -10.51 0.09 4.25
C THR A 71 -10.51 -1.43 4.18
N ILE A 72 -9.34 -2.02 4.38
CA ILE A 72 -9.17 -3.47 4.49
C ILE A 72 -8.44 -3.84 5.78
N GLY A 73 -8.50 -5.12 6.19
CA GLY A 73 -7.75 -5.64 7.33
C GLY A 73 -6.44 -6.31 6.91
N LEU A 74 -5.58 -6.62 7.88
CA LEU A 74 -4.29 -7.29 7.66
C LEU A 74 -4.41 -8.66 7.00
N ASP A 75 -5.53 -9.35 7.24
CA ASP A 75 -5.83 -10.68 6.71
C ASP A 75 -6.63 -10.67 5.41
N THR A 76 -6.96 -9.50 4.85
CA THR A 76 -7.71 -9.43 3.59
C THR A 76 -6.92 -10.06 2.44
N GLU A 77 -7.55 -10.96 1.71
CA GLU A 77 -6.92 -11.68 0.59
C GLU A 77 -6.62 -10.74 -0.58
N VAL A 78 -5.46 -10.93 -1.21
CA VAL A 78 -5.00 -10.07 -2.32
C VAL A 78 -5.98 -10.02 -3.49
N GLU A 79 -6.68 -11.11 -3.79
CA GLU A 79 -7.70 -11.16 -4.84
C GLU A 79 -8.85 -10.18 -4.57
N GLN A 80 -9.28 -10.08 -3.31
CA GLN A 80 -10.29 -9.10 -2.90
C GLN A 80 -9.77 -7.67 -3.06
N ILE A 81 -8.49 -7.43 -2.72
CA ILE A 81 -7.86 -6.11 -2.90
C ILE A 81 -7.77 -5.75 -4.39
N GLN A 82 -7.39 -6.69 -5.25
CA GLN A 82 -7.39 -6.52 -6.70
C GLN A 82 -8.77 -6.13 -7.21
N HIS A 83 -9.82 -6.83 -6.76
CA HIS A 83 -11.20 -6.51 -7.13
C HIS A 83 -11.58 -5.08 -6.72
N LEU A 84 -11.27 -4.68 -5.47
CA LEU A 84 -11.50 -3.32 -4.99
C LEU A 84 -10.78 -2.28 -5.85
N LEU A 85 -9.48 -2.44 -6.09
CA LEU A 85 -8.67 -1.44 -6.80
C LEU A 85 -8.97 -1.36 -8.31
N THR A 86 -9.59 -2.39 -8.89
CA THR A 86 -9.94 -2.41 -10.32
C THR A 86 -11.37 -1.94 -10.58
N HIS A 87 -12.31 -2.23 -9.68
CA HIS A 87 -13.74 -1.97 -9.90
C HIS A 87 -14.27 -0.72 -9.15
N GLN A 88 -13.67 -0.34 -8.02
CA GLN A 88 -14.18 0.77 -7.19
C GLN A 88 -13.57 2.14 -7.54
N ARG A 89 -12.89 2.27 -8.68
CA ARG A 89 -12.19 3.50 -9.14
C ARG A 89 -11.20 4.11 -8.12
N ILE A 90 -10.76 3.35 -7.13
CA ILE A 90 -9.73 3.74 -6.16
C ILE A 90 -8.36 3.22 -6.59
N ARG A 91 -7.31 4.03 -6.39
CA ARG A 91 -5.93 3.68 -6.78
C ARG A 91 -5.14 3.00 -5.65
N ARG A 92 -5.60 3.17 -4.41
CA ARG A 92 -5.02 2.62 -3.19
C ARG A 92 -6.10 2.46 -2.13
N VAL A 93 -5.85 1.58 -1.16
CA VAL A 93 -6.73 1.28 -0.05
C VAL A 93 -5.91 1.23 1.26
N PRO A 94 -6.32 1.95 2.32
CA PRO A 94 -5.69 1.83 3.63
C PRO A 94 -5.95 0.46 4.26
N VAL A 95 -4.91 -0.10 4.87
CA VAL A 95 -4.97 -1.26 5.74
C VAL A 95 -5.11 -0.75 7.18
N VAL A 96 -6.14 -1.21 7.88
CA VAL A 96 -6.50 -0.73 9.21
C VAL A 96 -6.51 -1.88 10.21
N GLU A 97 -5.99 -1.62 11.40
CA GLU A 97 -6.06 -2.51 12.55
C GLU A 97 -6.48 -1.69 13.77
N HIS A 98 -7.51 -2.12 14.50
CA HIS A 98 -8.08 -1.37 15.64
C HIS A 98 -8.39 0.11 15.33
N GLY A 99 -8.85 0.40 14.11
CA GLY A 99 -9.18 1.76 13.65
C GLY A 99 -7.97 2.63 13.25
N LYS A 100 -6.74 2.14 13.43
CA LYS A 100 -5.50 2.83 13.05
C LYS A 100 -4.99 2.34 11.71
N VAL A 101 -4.45 3.25 10.90
CA VAL A 101 -3.83 2.87 9.64
C VAL A 101 -2.46 2.24 9.90
N VAL A 102 -2.30 0.99 9.49
CA VAL A 102 -1.06 0.21 9.66
C VAL A 102 -0.34 -0.06 8.34
N GLY A 103 -1.00 0.19 7.21
CA GLY A 103 -0.44 -0.01 5.87
C GLY A 103 -1.25 0.64 4.77
N ILE A 104 -0.69 0.70 3.57
CA ILE A 104 -1.42 1.04 2.35
C ILE A 104 -1.12 -0.04 1.31
N VAL A 105 -2.16 -0.47 0.59
CA VAL A 105 -2.01 -1.27 -0.64
C VAL A 105 -2.46 -0.44 -1.83
N SER A 106 -1.60 -0.31 -2.82
CA SER A 106 -1.82 0.40 -4.07
C SER A 106 -1.73 -0.53 -5.27
N ARG A 107 -2.15 -0.04 -6.44
CA ARG A 107 -1.95 -0.78 -7.71
C ARG A 107 -0.48 -1.09 -7.97
N SER A 108 0.44 -0.20 -7.57
CA SER A 108 1.88 -0.43 -7.74
C SER A 108 2.40 -1.59 -6.89
N ASP A 109 1.81 -1.82 -5.72
CA ASP A 109 2.17 -2.97 -4.88
C ASP A 109 1.72 -4.28 -5.52
N LEU A 110 0.54 -4.30 -6.13
CA LEU A 110 0.07 -5.44 -6.93
C LEU A 110 0.95 -5.71 -8.15
N VAL A 111 1.38 -4.67 -8.87
CA VAL A 111 2.30 -4.83 -10.01
C VAL A 111 3.66 -5.34 -9.55
N ARG A 112 4.21 -4.80 -8.45
CA ARG A 112 5.46 -5.30 -7.86
C ARG A 112 5.35 -6.77 -7.48
N GLN A 113 4.21 -7.20 -6.93
CA GLN A 113 3.97 -8.60 -6.60
C GLN A 113 4.02 -9.51 -7.84
N ILE A 114 3.50 -9.05 -8.98
CA ILE A 114 3.56 -9.80 -10.24
C ILE A 114 5.01 -9.87 -10.76
N ALA A 115 5.76 -8.77 -10.64
CA ALA A 115 7.13 -8.68 -11.12
C ALA A 115 8.14 -9.43 -10.24
N MET A 116 7.89 -9.55 -8.94
CA MET A 116 8.81 -10.17 -7.98
C MET A 116 8.60 -11.69 -7.94
N ARG A 117 9.43 -12.38 -8.72
CA ARG A 117 9.50 -13.83 -8.80
C ARG A 117 10.86 -14.30 -8.29
N TRP A 118 10.82 -15.28 -7.39
CA TRP A 118 11.98 -15.98 -6.86
C TRP A 118 12.06 -17.36 -7.49
N VAL A 119 13.23 -17.74 -7.98
CA VAL A 119 13.49 -19.04 -8.58
C VAL A 119 14.44 -19.81 -7.68
N CYS A 120 14.07 -21.03 -7.30
CA CYS A 120 14.92 -21.93 -6.54
C CYS A 120 16.06 -22.44 -7.43
N GLY A 121 17.31 -22.16 -7.08
CA GLY A 121 18.49 -22.64 -7.79
C GLY A 121 18.75 -24.15 -7.67
N VAL A 122 18.03 -24.85 -6.79
CA VAL A 122 18.16 -26.32 -6.62
C VAL A 122 17.23 -27.09 -7.55
N CYS A 123 15.96 -26.70 -7.64
CA CYS A 123 14.93 -27.44 -8.38
C CYS A 123 14.20 -26.64 -9.47
N GLY A 124 14.45 -25.33 -9.59
CA GLY A 124 13.79 -24.45 -10.56
C GLY A 124 12.40 -23.96 -10.14
N GLU A 125 11.89 -24.38 -8.98
CA GLU A 125 10.58 -23.95 -8.47
C GLU A 125 10.48 -22.42 -8.38
N SER A 126 9.32 -21.88 -8.74
CA SER A 126 9.11 -20.44 -8.87
C SER A 126 8.06 -19.95 -7.89
N VAL A 127 8.44 -19.04 -7.00
CA VAL A 127 7.56 -18.50 -5.97
C VAL A 127 7.45 -16.98 -6.16
N ARG A 128 6.23 -16.44 -6.06
CA ARG A 128 6.03 -14.98 -6.09
C ARG A 128 5.99 -14.41 -4.69
N GLY A 129 6.62 -13.27 -4.48
CA GLY A 129 6.63 -12.60 -3.18
C GLY A 129 7.60 -11.42 -3.15
N LEU A 130 7.33 -10.44 -2.30
CA LEU A 130 8.21 -9.29 -2.10
C LEU A 130 9.55 -9.71 -1.47
N GLU A 131 9.55 -10.79 -0.69
CA GLU A 131 10.71 -11.35 0.01
C GLU A 131 10.98 -12.78 -0.46
N ALA A 132 12.24 -13.20 -0.33
CA ALA A 132 12.64 -14.57 -0.63
C ALA A 132 11.98 -15.56 0.35
N PRO A 133 11.44 -16.70 -0.12
CA PRO A 133 10.82 -17.69 0.76
C PRO A 133 11.80 -18.24 1.81
N SER A 134 11.30 -18.56 3.00
CA SER A 134 12.09 -19.22 4.06
C SER A 134 12.57 -20.62 3.63
N ALA A 135 11.76 -21.32 2.84
CA ALA A 135 12.08 -22.60 2.23
C ALA A 135 11.35 -22.77 0.89
N CYS A 136 11.93 -23.59 0.01
CA CYS A 136 11.31 -24.00 -1.23
C CYS A 136 10.13 -24.94 -0.97
N PRO A 137 8.92 -24.65 -1.48
CA PRO A 137 7.75 -25.50 -1.25
C PRO A 137 7.84 -26.86 -1.96
N SER A 138 8.73 -26.98 -2.95
CA SER A 138 8.92 -28.21 -3.74
C SER A 138 10.02 -29.12 -3.17
N CYS A 139 11.20 -28.57 -2.86
CA CYS A 139 12.36 -29.37 -2.43
C CYS A 139 12.88 -29.07 -1.01
N GLY A 140 12.29 -28.10 -0.30
CA GLY A 140 12.70 -27.73 1.06
C GLY A 140 14.03 -26.95 1.18
N ALA A 141 14.69 -26.61 0.06
CA ALA A 141 15.91 -25.79 0.09
C ALA A 141 15.66 -24.43 0.78
N GLY A 142 16.58 -23.99 1.64
CA GLY A 142 16.44 -22.74 2.40
C GLY A 142 16.54 -21.47 1.55
N THR A 143 16.26 -20.31 2.15
CA THR A 143 16.22 -18.99 1.48
C THR A 143 17.43 -18.67 0.61
N SER A 144 18.64 -19.09 1.00
CA SER A 144 19.87 -18.82 0.24
C SER A 144 19.89 -19.49 -1.14
N ALA A 145 19.01 -20.46 -1.40
CA ALA A 145 18.89 -21.10 -2.70
C ALA A 145 18.08 -20.27 -3.71
N PHE A 146 17.43 -19.18 -3.31
CA PHE A 146 16.58 -18.38 -4.19
C PHE A 146 17.34 -17.24 -4.86
N VAL A 147 17.10 -17.08 -6.16
CA VAL A 147 17.53 -15.92 -6.95
C VAL A 147 16.31 -15.16 -7.44
N HIS A 148 16.41 -13.82 -7.47
CA HIS A 148 15.36 -12.97 -8.01
C HIS A 148 15.43 -13.01 -9.54
N ASP A 149 14.30 -13.29 -10.18
CA ASP A 149 14.13 -13.28 -11.63
C ASP A 149 14.09 -11.82 -12.11
N VAL A 150 15.27 -11.20 -12.23
CA VAL A 150 15.40 -9.81 -12.67
C VAL A 150 15.29 -9.76 -14.20
N VAL A 151 14.26 -9.09 -14.70
CA VAL A 151 14.19 -8.70 -16.11
C VAL A 151 15.17 -7.53 -16.35
N PRO A 152 16.17 -7.67 -17.25
CA PRO A 152 17.08 -6.57 -17.57
C PRO A 152 16.36 -5.36 -18.20
N PRO A 153 16.86 -4.12 -18.00
CA PRO A 153 16.31 -2.96 -18.69
C PRO A 153 16.40 -3.11 -20.22
N GLY A 154 15.32 -2.78 -20.93
CA GLY A 154 15.29 -2.78 -22.41
C GLY A 154 14.87 -4.10 -23.05
N MET A 155 14.36 -5.05 -22.26
CA MET A 155 13.75 -6.31 -22.73
C MET A 155 12.23 -6.19 -22.84
#